data_AF-A0A7X9ZWI7-F1
#
_entry.id   AF-A0A7X9ZWI7-F1
#
_cell.length_a   1.000
_cell.length_b   1.000
_cell.length_c   1.000
_cell.angle_alpha   90.00
_cell.angle_beta   90.00
_cell.angle_gamma   90.00
#
_symmetry.space_group_name_H-M   'P 1'
#
loop_
_entity.id
_entity.type
_entity.pdbx_description
1 polymer ?
#
loop_
_entity_poly.entity_id
_entity_poly.type
_entity_poly.pdbx_seq_one_letter_code
_entity_poly.pdbx_strand_id
1 'polypeptide(L)' 'MHNKQIHQYNGYAVQPSAHRLSDGSFSSNLLLERTNNARAEGRYQFYSLDYFTSEEQALRHSTRWARNWVDTRG' A
#
# COMPACT_ATOMS: atom_id res chain seq x y z
N MET A 1 -17.66 3.49 -5.66
CA MET A 1 -17.28 3.15 -4.27
C MET A 1 -15.93 2.46 -4.33
N HIS A 2 -14.81 3.19 -4.14
CA HIS A 2 -13.49 2.55 -4.18
C HIS A 2 -13.33 1.73 -2.91
N ASN A 3 -13.49 0.41 -3.02
CA ASN A 3 -13.14 -0.55 -1.98
C ASN A 3 -11.66 -0.38 -1.67
N LYS A 4 -11.33 0.46 -0.69
CA LYS A 4 -10.04 0.39 0.00
C LYS A 4 -9.99 -1.00 0.63
N GLN A 5 -9.35 -1.93 -0.05
CA GLN A 5 -9.10 -3.27 0.46
C GLN A 5 -8.02 -3.15 1.54
N ILE A 6 -8.46 -2.80 2.75
CA ILE A 6 -7.58 -2.75 3.91
C ILE A 6 -7.38 -4.19 4.38
N HIS A 7 -6.15 -4.69 4.24
CA HIS A 7 -5.79 -6.03 4.66
C HIS A 7 -4.93 -5.97 5.92
N GLN A 8 -5.28 -6.72 6.96
CA GLN A 8 -4.41 -6.82 8.14
C GLN A 8 -3.38 -7.94 7.94
N TYR A 9 -2.11 -7.65 8.20
CA TYR A 9 -1.00 -8.60 8.07
C TYR A 9 0.08 -8.32 9.13
N ASN A 10 0.41 -9.31 9.97
CA ASN A 10 1.43 -9.24 11.03
C ASN A 10 1.34 -7.97 11.92
N GLY A 11 0.11 -7.56 12.28
CA GLY A 11 -0.12 -6.37 13.12
C GLY A 11 -0.03 -5.03 12.38
N TYR A 12 -0.04 -5.06 11.05
CA TYR A 12 -0.12 -3.88 10.18
C TYR A 12 -1.40 -3.92 9.34
N ALA A 13 -2.12 -2.81 9.26
CA ALA A 13 -3.14 -2.54 8.27
C ALA A 13 -2.45 -2.08 6.98
N VAL A 14 -2.55 -2.92 5.96
CA VAL A 14 -2.02 -2.74 4.60
C VAL A 14 -3.12 -2.12 3.73
N GLN A 15 -2.85 -0.93 3.23
CA GLN A 15 -3.76 -0.17 2.38
C GLN A 15 -3.07 0.12 1.03
N PRO A 16 -3.14 -0.82 0.07
CA PRO A 16 -2.69 -0.57 -1.28
C PRO A 16 -3.63 0.46 -1.94
N SER A 17 -3.05 1.35 -2.74
CA SER A 17 -3.80 2.31 -3.54
C SER A 17 -3.11 2.52 -4.89
N ALA A 18 -3.90 2.77 -5.91
CA ALA A 18 -3.40 3.13 -7.22
C ALA A 18 -3.82 4.57 -7.50
N HIS A 19 -2.87 5.40 -7.89
CA HIS A 19 -3.15 6.79 -8.25
C HIS A 19 -2.90 6.98 -9.75
N ARG A 20 -3.96 7.33 -10.48
CA ARG A 20 -3.88 7.57 -11.91
C ARG A 20 -3.23 8.92 -12.20
N LEU A 21 -2.21 8.91 -13.03
CA LEU A 21 -1.43 10.06 -13.47
C LEU A 21 -2.00 10.65 -14.76
N SER A 22 -1.58 11.87 -15.08
CA SER A 22 -2.00 12.61 -16.28
C SER A 22 -1.56 11.96 -17.59
N ASP A 23 -0.49 11.18 -17.57
CA ASP A 23 0.01 10.38 -18.70
C ASP A 23 -0.81 9.10 -18.94
N GLY A 24 -1.79 8.80 -18.08
CA GLY A 24 -2.61 7.60 -18.16
C GLY A 24 -2.04 6.39 -17.43
N SER A 25 -0.84 6.50 -16.85
CA SER A 25 -0.26 5.47 -15.98
C SER A 25 -0.87 5.53 -14.56
N PHE A 26 -0.57 4.52 -13.75
CA PHE A 26 -1.00 4.39 -12.37
C PHE A 26 0.23 4.22 -11.47
N SER A 27 0.43 5.12 -10.53
CA SER A 27 1.42 4.90 -9.48
C SER A 27 0.88 3.94 -8.43
N SER A 28 1.73 2.99 -8.05
CA SER A 28 1.49 2.07 -6.95
C SER A 28 1.86 2.73 -5.63
N ASN A 29 0.84 3.07 -4.85
CA ASN A 29 0.98 3.71 -3.56
C ASN A 29 0.60 2.73 -2.45
N LEU A 30 1.18 2.92 -1.28
CA LEU A 30 0.96 2.04 -0.14
C LEU A 30 0.94 2.82 1.16
N LEU A 31 -0.06 2.55 2.00
CA LEU A 31 -0.10 3.01 3.38
C LEU A 31 -0.11 1.78 4.30
N LEU A 32 0.84 1.76 5.24
CA LEU A 32 0.95 0.76 6.29
C LEU A 32 0.70 1.42 7.64
N GLU A 33 -0.19 0.87 8.44
CA GLU A 33 -0.51 1.40 9.77
C GLU A 33 -0.47 0.29 10.81
N ARG A 34 0.36 0.42 11.84
CA ARG A 34 0.41 -0.57 12.92
C ARG A 34 -0.90 -0.56 13.70
N THR A 35 -1.59 -1.70 13.79
CA THR A 35 -2.95 -1.79 14.34
C THR A 35 -3.01 -1.55 15.86
N ASN A 36 -1.90 -1.74 16.56
CA ASN A 36 -1.85 -1.73 18.04
C ASN A 36 -1.28 -0.44 18.65
N ASN A 37 -0.88 0.54 17.84
CA ASN A 37 -0.33 1.80 18.37
C ASN A 37 -1.34 2.94 18.20
N ALA A 38 -1.87 3.43 19.31
CA ALA A 38 -2.72 4.63 19.37
C ALA A 38 -1.99 5.94 19.01
N ARG A 39 -0.68 5.89 18.79
CA ARG A 39 0.16 7.00 18.35
C ARG A 39 0.63 6.76 16.92
N ALA A 40 0.64 7.82 16.11
CA ALA A 40 1.00 7.83 14.68
C ALA A 40 2.42 7.31 14.34
N GLU A 41 3.20 6.88 15.34
CA GLU A 41 4.57 6.35 15.22
C GLU A 41 4.65 4.99 14.47
N GLY A 42 3.51 4.41 14.09
CA GLY A 42 3.41 3.17 13.31
C GLY A 42 2.87 3.33 11.89
N ARG A 43 2.74 4.56 11.37
CA ARG A 43 2.23 4.84 10.01
C ARG A 43 3.39 5.04 9.04
N TYR A 44 3.42 4.26 7.97
CA TYR A 44 4.37 4.38 6.87
C TYR A 44 3.63 4.56 5.56
N GLN A 45 3.92 5.67 4.89
CA GLN A 45 3.30 5.98 3.62
C GLN A 45 4.36 6.01 2.53
N PHE A 46 4.12 5.20 1.50
CA PHE A 46 4.96 5.08 0.32
C PHE A 46 4.17 5.57 -0.87
N TYR A 47 4.80 6.44 -1.64
CA TYR A 47 4.26 6.98 -2.87
C TYR A 47 5.12 6.50 -4.02
N SER A 48 4.48 6.09 -5.11
CA SER A 48 5.13 5.69 -6.35
C SER A 48 6.20 4.62 -6.13
N LEU A 49 5.81 3.50 -5.51
CA LEU A 49 6.66 2.30 -5.42
C LEU A 49 7.12 1.87 -6.81
N ASP A 50 6.20 1.92 -7.78
CA ASP A 50 6.42 1.70 -9.19
C ASP A 50 5.23 2.24 -10.00
N TYR A 51 5.36 2.32 -11.32
CA TYR A 51 4.36 2.83 -12.25
C TYR A 51 3.86 1.72 -13.17
N PHE A 52 2.54 1.62 -13.33
CA PHE A 52 1.88 0.58 -14.11
C PHE A 52 0.90 1.17 -15.10
N THR A 53 0.66 0.44 -16.20
CA THR A 53 -0.37 0.80 -17.18
C THR A 53 -1.78 0.44 -16.73
N SER A 54 -1.93 -0.32 -15.64
CA SER A 54 -3.22 -0.77 -15.11
C SER A 54 -3.29 -0.61 -13.60
N GLU A 55 -4.46 -0.16 -13.12
CA GLU A 55 -4.77 -0.03 -11.70
C GLU A 55 -4.59 -1.34 -10.94
N GLU A 56 -5.04 -2.46 -11.52
CA GLU A 56 -4.96 -3.78 -10.87
C GLU A 56 -3.51 -4.24 -10.70
N GLN A 57 -2.63 -3.88 -11.63
CA GLN A 57 -1.19 -4.17 -11.51
C GLN A 57 -0.58 -3.33 -10.38
N ALA A 58 -0.91 -2.04 -10.32
CA ALA A 58 -0.45 -1.14 -9.25
C ALA A 58 -0.90 -1.63 -7.86
N LEU A 59 -2.15 -2.07 -7.71
CA LEU A 59 -2.68 -2.59 -6.45
C LEU A 59 -2.04 -3.93 -6.04
N ARG A 60 -1.90 -4.88 -6.99
CA ARG A 60 -1.26 -6.17 -6.71
C ARG A 60 0.20 -5.99 -6.32
N HIS A 61 0.91 -5.07 -6.96
CA HIS A 61 2.30 -4.77 -6.64
C HIS A 61 2.46 -4.25 -5.21
N SER A 62 1.74 -3.18 -4.83
CA SER A 62 1.82 -2.61 -3.47
C SER A 62 1.40 -3.61 -2.39
N THR A 63 0.42 -4.47 -2.68
CA THR A 63 -0.01 -5.53 -1.76
C THR A 63 1.11 -6.56 -1.50
N ARG A 64 1.80 -7.01 -2.56
CA ARG A 64 2.90 -7.97 -2.43
C ARG A 64 4.12 -7.33 -1.76
N TRP A 65 4.46 -6.11 -2.18
CA TRP A 65 5.56 -5.34 -1.60
C TRP A 65 5.35 -5.11 -0.10
N ALA A 66 4.12 -4.77 0.31
CA ALA A 66 3.76 -4.57 1.71
C ALA A 66 4.05 -5.79 2.58
N ARG A 67 3.66 -6.98 2.13
CA ARG A 67 3.92 -8.22 2.89
C ARG A 67 5.41 -8.44 3.10
N ASN A 68 6.20 -8.33 2.03
CA ASN A 68 7.65 -8.48 2.10
C ASN A 68 8.30 -7.44 3.03
N TRP A 69 7.85 -6.18 2.95
CA TRP A 69 8.34 -5.12 3.82
C TRP A 69 8.04 -5.39 5.29
N VAL A 70 6.83 -5.85 5.61
CA VAL A 70 6.44 -6.21 6.98
C VAL A 70 7.24 -7.42 7.47
N ASP A 71 7.42 -8.44 6.62
CA ASP A 71 8.20 -9.64 6.94
C ASP A 71 9.70 -9.33 7.17
N THR A 72 10.25 -8.31 6.51
CA THR A 72 11.64 -7.86 6.71
C THR A 72 11.82 -7.04 7.99
N ARG A 73 10.73 -6.49 8.51
CA ARG A 73 10.69 -5.57 9.66
C ARG A 73 10.31 -6.24 10.98
N GLY A 74 9.51 -7.30 10.93
CA GLY A 74 9.02 -8.06 12.08
C GLY A 74 10.01 -9.14 12.48
#